data_AF-A0A844MQ41-F1
#
_entry.id   AF-A0A844MQ41-F1
#
_cell.length_a   1.000
_cell.length_b   1.000
_cell.length_c   1.000
_cell.angle_alpha   90.00
_cell.angle_beta   90.00
_cell.angle_gamma   90.00
#
_symmetry.space_group_name_H-M   'P 1'
#
loop_
_entity.id
_entity.type
_entity.pdbx_description
1 polymer ?
#
loop_
_entity_poly.entity_id
_entity_poly.type
_entity_poly.pdbx_seq_one_letter_code
_entity_poly.pdbx_strand_id
1 'polypeptide(L)'
;MISQFQRKTARLSFSLCLSVSVATASTMSFLTATPSVQAQSSNQRPTVATVKSMVNGDISCYVTLVDAKEKKYQEVPATFEICDREKTFLNKKVRLTYTKERVNDCQSAEPCGKTRIATLISRMTIVR
;
A
#
# COMPACT_ATOMS: atom_id res chain seq x y z
N MET A 1 -32.32 -31.23 13.73
CA MET A 1 -31.28 -32.27 13.54
C MET A 1 -29.97 -31.72 14.03
N ILE A 2 -29.46 -32.32 15.10
CA ILE A 2 -28.22 -32.01 15.82
C ILE A 2 -27.11 -32.82 15.13
N SER A 3 -25.97 -32.21 14.80
CA SER A 3 -24.78 -32.97 14.40
C SER A 3 -23.60 -32.59 15.29
N GLN A 4 -23.41 -33.42 16.31
CA GLN A 4 -22.25 -33.49 17.20
C GLN A 4 -21.17 -34.30 16.50
N PHE A 5 -20.06 -33.67 16.09
CA PHE A 5 -18.86 -34.39 15.66
C PHE A 5 -17.87 -34.45 16.82
N GLN A 6 -18.08 -35.45 17.69
CA GLN A 6 -17.15 -35.86 18.73
C GLN A 6 -16.07 -36.76 18.09
N ARG A 7 -14.80 -36.34 18.11
CA ARG A 7 -13.68 -37.28 18.00
C ARG A 7 -12.78 -37.19 19.22
N LYS A 8 -12.88 -38.26 20.00
CA LYS A 8 -12.06 -38.67 21.12
C LYS A 8 -10.58 -38.75 20.74
N THR A 9 -9.70 -38.24 21.59
CA THR A 9 -8.40 -38.86 21.88
C THR A 9 -8.04 -38.63 23.35
N ALA A 10 -8.20 -39.70 24.13
CA ALA A 10 -7.55 -39.91 25.43
C ALA A 10 -6.09 -40.37 25.16
N ARG A 11 -5.06 -40.33 26.03
CA ARG A 11 -4.91 -40.30 27.49
C ARG A 11 -3.55 -39.68 27.84
N LEU A 12 -3.49 -39.18 29.09
CA LEU A 12 -2.38 -39.08 30.05
C LEU A 12 -0.98 -39.61 29.65
N SER A 13 0.04 -38.81 29.98
CA SER A 13 1.19 -39.27 30.79
C SER A 13 1.76 -38.11 31.61
N PHE A 14 1.74 -38.30 32.92
CA PHE A 14 2.30 -37.45 33.97
C PHE A 14 3.73 -37.96 34.24
N SER A 15 4.74 -37.10 34.11
CA SER A 15 6.10 -37.41 34.58
C SER A 15 6.68 -36.19 35.28
N LEU A 16 6.72 -36.28 36.61
CA LEU A 16 7.67 -35.55 37.46
C LEU A 16 9.08 -36.13 37.19
N CYS A 17 10.06 -35.28 36.91
CA CYS A 17 11.48 -35.44 37.25
C CYS A 17 12.11 -34.04 37.21
N LEU A 18 12.38 -33.43 38.37
CA LEU A 18 13.66 -33.44 39.10
C LEU A 18 14.78 -32.61 38.41
N SER A 19 14.93 -31.37 38.90
CA SER A 19 16.13 -30.52 39.07
C SER A 19 17.41 -30.79 38.26
N VAL A 20 17.93 -29.74 37.60
CA VAL A 20 19.24 -29.10 37.87
C VAL A 20 19.22 -27.66 37.31
N SER A 21 19.51 -26.68 38.15
CA SER A 21 19.72 -25.29 37.75
C SER A 21 21.13 -25.11 37.19
N VAL A 22 21.26 -24.74 35.92
CA VAL A 22 22.53 -24.28 35.35
C VAL A 22 22.39 -22.78 35.07
N ALA A 23 23.03 -21.96 35.89
CA ALA A 23 23.18 -20.53 35.62
C ALA A 23 24.31 -20.33 34.60
N THR A 24 23.97 -20.32 33.32
CA THR A 24 24.90 -19.89 32.27
C THR A 24 25.00 -18.37 32.28
N ALA A 25 26.16 -17.85 32.67
CA ALA A 25 26.49 -16.43 32.54
C ALA A 25 26.52 -16.07 31.05
N SER A 26 25.37 -15.62 30.55
CA SER A 26 25.19 -15.24 29.16
C SER A 26 25.72 -13.82 29.03
N THR A 27 26.91 -13.67 28.45
CA THR A 27 27.43 -12.36 28.03
C THR A 27 26.44 -11.74 27.06
N MET A 28 25.79 -10.66 27.49
CA MET A 28 24.84 -9.90 26.67
C MET A 28 25.59 -9.26 25.52
N SER A 29 25.67 -9.96 24.40
CA SER A 29 26.05 -9.35 23.13
C SER A 29 24.95 -8.36 22.75
N PHE A 30 25.23 -7.08 22.96
CA PHE A 30 24.41 -5.99 22.45
C PHE A 30 24.42 -6.06 20.92
N LEU A 31 23.37 -6.67 20.35
CA LEU A 31 23.07 -6.56 18.94
C LEU A 31 22.63 -5.11 18.69
N THR A 32 23.57 -4.27 18.29
CA THR A 32 23.26 -2.98 17.67
C THR A 32 22.51 -3.29 16.38
N ALA A 33 21.17 -3.21 16.45
CA ALA A 33 20.32 -3.27 15.27
C ALA A 33 20.69 -2.10 14.37
N THR A 34 21.52 -2.36 13.37
CA THR A 34 21.74 -1.43 12.27
C THR A 34 20.38 -1.24 11.59
N PRO A 35 19.87 0.00 11.46
CA PRO A 35 18.68 0.22 10.66
C PRO A 35 19.03 -0.20 9.23
N SER A 36 18.45 -1.31 8.78
CA SER A 36 18.46 -1.68 7.38
C SER A 36 17.69 -0.58 6.65
N VAL A 37 18.42 0.32 5.99
CA VAL A 37 17.85 1.20 4.97
C VAL A 37 17.44 0.28 3.83
N GLN A 38 16.23 -0.26 3.94
CA GLN A 38 15.61 -1.05 2.90
C GLN A 38 15.36 -0.09 1.76
N ALA A 39 16.24 -0.09 0.76
CA ALA A 39 16.13 0.72 -0.43
C ALA A 39 14.75 0.47 -1.05
N GLN A 40 13.84 1.41 -0.81
CA GLN A 40 12.47 1.35 -1.28
C GLN A 40 12.54 1.33 -2.80
N SER A 41 12.27 0.15 -3.39
CA SER A 41 12.24 -0.03 -4.85
C SER A 41 11.45 1.13 -5.43
N SER A 42 12.10 1.97 -6.23
CA SER A 42 11.44 3.08 -6.90
C SER A 42 10.38 2.47 -7.81
N ASN A 43 9.14 2.40 -7.31
CA ASN A 43 8.03 1.81 -8.04
C ASN A 43 7.83 2.66 -9.29
N GLN A 44 8.40 2.20 -10.40
CA GLN A 44 8.46 2.97 -11.62
C GLN A 44 7.03 3.14 -12.13
N ARG A 45 6.59 4.40 -12.17
CA ARG A 45 5.24 4.76 -12.56
C ARG A 45 5.09 4.62 -14.08
N PRO A 46 3.93 4.16 -14.58
CA PRO A 46 3.76 3.97 -16.01
C PRO A 46 3.68 5.34 -16.71
N THR A 47 4.32 5.43 -17.88
CA THR A 47 4.20 6.62 -18.77
C THR A 47 3.04 6.46 -19.76
N VAL A 48 2.64 5.22 -20.04
CA VAL A 48 1.48 4.88 -20.87
C VAL A 48 0.73 3.73 -20.19
N ALA A 49 -0.58 3.88 -20.02
CA ALA A 49 -1.44 2.86 -19.42
C ALA A 49 -2.90 3.03 -19.85
N THR A 50 -3.72 2.02 -19.58
CA THR A 50 -5.18 2.08 -19.74
C THR A 50 -5.82 2.46 -18.41
N VAL A 51 -6.70 3.46 -18.43
CA VAL A 51 -7.49 3.85 -17.25
C VAL A 51 -8.60 2.84 -17.02
N LYS A 52 -8.70 2.30 -15.80
CA LYS A 52 -9.72 1.31 -15.41
C LYS A 52 -10.77 1.85 -14.44
N SER A 53 -10.37 2.77 -13.57
CA SER A 53 -11.31 3.48 -12.70
C SER A 53 -10.73 4.84 -12.32
N MET A 54 -11.62 5.75 -11.95
CA MET A 54 -11.31 7.09 -11.49
C MET A 54 -12.26 7.38 -10.33
N VAL A 55 -11.73 7.88 -9.22
CA VAL A 55 -12.51 8.22 -8.03
C VAL A 55 -12.09 9.60 -7.58
N ASN A 56 -13.04 10.53 -7.53
CA ASN A 56 -12.83 11.83 -6.93
C ASN A 56 -12.86 11.65 -5.40
N GLY A 57 -11.68 11.67 -4.77
CA GLY A 57 -11.55 11.51 -3.33
C GLY A 57 -11.39 12.85 -2.61
N ASP A 58 -11.15 12.80 -1.30
CA ASP A 58 -11.11 14.02 -0.50
C ASP A 58 -9.91 14.91 -0.84
N ILE A 59 -8.72 14.35 -1.05
CA ILE A 59 -7.48 15.13 -1.21
C ILE A 59 -6.86 15.05 -2.61
N SER A 60 -7.36 14.18 -3.47
CA SER A 60 -6.87 13.97 -4.83
C SER A 60 -7.89 13.16 -5.65
N CYS A 61 -7.74 13.21 -6.98
CA CYS A 61 -8.33 12.22 -7.86
C CYS A 61 -7.48 10.94 -7.80
N TYR A 62 -8.11 9.77 -7.63
CA TYR A 62 -7.43 8.48 -7.59
C TYR A 62 -7.74 7.67 -8.84
N VAL A 63 -6.69 7.21 -9.52
CA VAL A 63 -6.81 6.52 -10.81
C VAL A 63 -6.25 5.11 -10.71
N THR A 64 -7.02 4.13 -11.18
CA THR A 64 -6.51 2.78 -11.40
C THR A 64 -6.05 2.63 -12.84
N LEU A 65 -4.81 2.18 -13.02
CA LEU A 65 -4.15 2.04 -14.32
C LEU A 65 -3.69 0.60 -14.54
N VAL A 66 -3.68 0.19 -15.81
CA VAL A 66 -3.08 -1.08 -16.26
C VAL A 66 -2.12 -0.79 -17.41
N ASP A 67 -0.84 -1.14 -17.25
CA ASP A 67 0.15 -0.93 -18.31
C ASP A 67 0.12 -2.03 -19.38
N ALA A 68 1.03 -1.95 -20.36
CA ALA A 68 1.12 -2.92 -21.44
C ALA A 68 1.61 -4.32 -21.00
N LYS A 69 2.18 -4.44 -19.80
CA LYS A 69 2.61 -5.70 -19.18
C LYS A 69 1.55 -6.25 -18.23
N GLU A 70 0.33 -5.73 -18.29
CA GLU A 70 -0.79 -6.05 -17.40
C GLU A 70 -0.53 -5.74 -15.92
N LYS A 71 0.50 -4.95 -15.60
CA LYS A 71 0.76 -4.52 -14.23
C LYS A 71 -0.30 -3.51 -13.81
N LYS A 72 -0.98 -3.82 -12.71
CA LYS A 72 -2.00 -2.96 -12.11
C LYS A 72 -1.34 -1.95 -11.17
N TYR A 73 -1.76 -0.69 -11.30
CA TYR A 73 -1.40 0.40 -10.41
C TYR A 73 -2.70 0.95 -9.83
N GLN A 74 -2.89 0.76 -8.53
CA GLN A 74 -4.11 1.16 -7.82
C GLN A 74 -3.90 2.54 -7.18
N GLU A 75 -4.98 3.31 -7.07
CA GLU A 75 -5.04 4.57 -6.32
C GLU A 75 -3.91 5.55 -6.67
N VAL A 76 -3.55 5.64 -7.95
CA VAL A 76 -2.51 6.57 -8.39
C VAL A 76 -3.05 8.00 -8.27
N PRO A 77 -2.40 8.88 -7.47
CA PRO A 77 -2.91 10.21 -7.23
C PRO A 77 -2.75 11.07 -8.49
N ALA A 78 -3.79 11.84 -8.77
CA ALA A 78 -3.95 12.75 -9.89
C ALA A 78 -4.57 14.06 -9.40
N THR A 79 -4.40 15.12 -10.18
CA THR A 79 -5.08 16.38 -9.90
C THR A 79 -6.59 16.24 -10.10
N PHE A 80 -7.38 17.07 -9.44
CA PHE A 80 -8.85 16.97 -9.48
C PHE A 80 -9.42 17.14 -10.90
N GLU A 81 -8.78 17.96 -11.74
CA GLU A 81 -9.20 18.21 -13.12
C GLU A 81 -9.17 16.96 -14.01
N ILE A 82 -8.39 15.95 -13.60
CA ILE A 82 -8.39 14.63 -14.26
C ILE A 82 -9.73 13.93 -14.04
N CYS A 83 -10.26 13.95 -12.81
CA CYS A 83 -11.54 13.33 -12.48
C CYS A 83 -12.73 14.07 -13.12
N ASP A 84 -12.66 15.39 -13.30
CA ASP A 84 -13.68 16.17 -14.03
C ASP A 84 -13.85 15.70 -15.49
N ARG A 85 -12.87 14.98 -16.03
CA ARG A 85 -12.85 14.45 -17.39
C ARG A 85 -13.00 12.93 -17.45
N GLU A 86 -13.57 12.30 -16.42
CA GLU A 86 -13.73 10.84 -16.34
C GLU A 86 -14.30 10.22 -17.62
N LYS A 87 -15.39 10.77 -18.15
CA LYS A 87 -16.05 10.28 -19.38
C LYS A 87 -15.12 10.26 -20.61
N THR A 88 -14.08 11.10 -20.61
CA THR A 88 -13.09 11.17 -21.69
C THR A 88 -12.02 10.09 -21.54
N PHE A 89 -11.61 9.79 -20.32
CA PHE A 89 -10.41 8.97 -20.04
C PHE A 89 -10.72 7.53 -19.66
N LEU A 90 -11.89 7.24 -19.08
CA LEU A 90 -12.24 5.89 -18.65
C LEU A 90 -12.16 4.89 -19.81
N ASN A 91 -11.50 3.77 -19.57
CA ASN A 91 -11.21 2.71 -20.55
C ASN A 91 -10.38 3.15 -21.76
N LYS A 92 -9.75 4.32 -21.74
CA LYS A 92 -8.82 4.77 -22.79
C LYS A 92 -7.39 4.45 -22.42
N LYS A 93 -6.60 4.14 -23.45
CA LYS A 93 -5.14 4.13 -23.36
C LYS A 93 -4.66 5.57 -23.39
N VAL A 94 -3.91 5.98 -22.37
CA VAL A 94 -3.45 7.34 -22.18
C VAL A 94 -1.94 7.39 -21.95
N ARG A 95 -1.32 8.49 -22.37
CA ARG A 95 0.00 8.91 -21.95
C ARG A 95 -0.15 9.80 -20.73
N LEU A 96 0.63 9.50 -19.70
CA LEU A 96 0.58 10.12 -18.38
C LEU A 96 1.72 11.12 -18.24
N THR A 97 1.42 12.31 -17.76
CA THR A 97 2.42 13.30 -17.33
C THR A 97 2.27 13.53 -15.84
N TYR A 98 3.41 13.61 -15.16
CA TYR A 98 3.47 13.74 -13.70
C TYR A 98 4.14 15.05 -13.30
N THR A 99 3.63 15.65 -12.23
CA THR A 99 4.19 16.85 -11.59
C THR A 99 4.33 16.61 -10.09
N LYS A 100 5.30 17.26 -9.46
CA LYS A 100 5.40 17.33 -8.00
C LYS A 100 4.52 18.47 -7.54
N GLU A 101 3.53 18.16 -6.73
CA GLU A 101 2.57 19.12 -6.22
C GLU A 101 2.51 19.05 -4.71
N ARG A 102 2.16 20.20 -4.14
CA ARG A 102 2.00 20.37 -2.71
C ARG A 102 0.56 19.96 -2.37
N VAL A 103 0.40 18.83 -1.67
CA VAL A 103 -0.91 18.28 -1.30
C VAL A 103 -1.12 18.41 0.21
N ASN A 104 -2.27 18.97 0.58
CA ASN A 104 -2.69 19.08 1.98
C ASN A 104 -3.22 17.73 2.47
N ASP A 105 -2.90 17.39 3.72
CA ASP A 105 -3.24 16.09 4.30
C ASP A 105 -4.71 15.99 4.77
N CYS A 106 -5.54 17.04 4.62
CA CYS A 106 -6.87 17.10 5.23
C CYS A 106 -7.77 18.20 4.62
N GLN A 107 -9.09 17.98 4.66
CA GLN A 107 -10.17 18.90 4.21
C GLN A 107 -10.80 19.76 5.34
N SER A 108 -10.41 19.55 6.60
CA SER A 108 -10.96 20.18 7.81
C SER A 108 -9.94 21.09 8.55
N ALA A 109 -10.35 21.72 9.65
CA ALA A 109 -9.61 22.78 10.33
C ALA A 109 -8.77 22.35 11.57
N GLU A 110 -8.61 21.06 11.87
CA GLU A 110 -8.01 20.59 13.14
C GLU A 110 -6.98 19.48 12.97
N PRO A 111 -5.87 19.51 13.72
CA PRO A 111 -4.69 20.25 13.28
C PRO A 111 -4.27 19.82 11.86
N CYS A 112 -4.90 20.43 10.85
CA CYS A 112 -4.52 20.26 9.46
C CYS A 112 -3.46 21.31 9.14
N GLY A 113 -2.25 20.86 8.79
CA GLY A 113 -1.12 21.78 8.70
C GLY A 113 0.18 21.18 8.19
N LYS A 114 0.16 19.91 7.76
CA LYS A 114 1.29 19.31 7.06
C LYS A 114 0.92 19.27 5.59
N THR A 115 1.78 19.90 4.81
CA THR A 115 1.73 19.78 3.37
C THR A 115 2.90 18.95 2.91
N ARG A 116 2.60 17.96 2.08
CA ARG A 116 3.62 17.07 1.54
C ARG A 116 3.77 17.29 0.05
N ILE A 117 4.99 17.09 -0.45
CA ILE A 117 5.23 17.04 -1.88
C ILE A 117 4.87 15.63 -2.34
N ALA A 118 3.84 15.54 -3.18
CA ALA A 118 3.44 14.30 -3.81
C ALA A 118 3.59 14.43 -5.32
N THR A 119 4.02 13.36 -5.97
CA THR A 119 4.00 13.31 -7.43
C THR A 119 2.59 12.88 -7.87
N LEU A 120 1.90 13.71 -8.65
CA LEU A 120 0.53 13.51 -9.12
C LEU A 120 0.51 13.39 -10.65
N ILE A 121 -0.48 12.70 -11.20
CA ILE A 121 -0.81 12.81 -12.63
C ILE A 121 -1.48 14.17 -12.85
N SER A 122 -0.84 15.05 -13.62
CA SER A 122 -1.37 16.38 -13.96
C SER A 122 -1.86 16.48 -15.40
N ARG A 123 -1.57 15.49 -16.24
CA ARG A 123 -2.09 15.43 -17.61
C ARG A 123 -2.26 14.01 -18.08
N MET A 124 -3.36 13.81 -18.81
CA MET A 124 -3.60 12.63 -19.64
C MET A 124 -3.84 13.04 -21.08
N THR A 125 -3.19 12.33 -21.99
CA THR A 125 -3.44 12.46 -23.43
C THR A 125 -3.79 11.09 -23.99
N ILE A 126 -4.93 10.97 -24.68
CA ILE A 126 -5.33 9.71 -25.31
C ILE A 126 -4.30 9.33 -26.38
N VAL A 127 -3.85 8.08 -26.34
CA VAL A 127 -3.00 7.49 -27.37
C VAL A 127 -3.93 6.80 -28.36
N ARG A 128 -3.87 7.22 -29.63
CA ARG A 128 -4.58 6.56 -30.73
C ARG A 128 -3.81 5.35 -31.24
#